data_AF-A0A2V9TEW2-F1
#
_entry.id   AF-A0A2V9TEW2-F1
#
_cell.length_a   1.000
_cell.length_b   1.000
_cell.length_c   1.000
_cell.angle_alpha   90.00
_cell.angle_beta   90.00
_cell.angle_gamma   90.00
#
_symmetry.space_group_name_H-M   'P 1'
#
loop_
_entity.id
_entity.type
_entity.pdbx_description
1 polymer ?
#
loop_
_entity_poly.entity_id
_entity_poly.type
_entity_poly.pdbx_seq_one_letter_code
_entity_poly.pdbx_strand_id
1 'polypeptide(L)'
;MRLQTLALAILFVMNIVTPPVPLLGQPSPQVVPPGIQGSPPEEEGRAKLEKEMAKKANQERHADLKRDTDKLLKLATELKEYVDKSNENVLSLNVLKKAEQIEKLAHSVKDKMKGPN
;
A
#
# COMPACT_ATOMS: atom_id res chain seq x y z
N MET A 1 -7.51 6.56 30.93
CA MET A 1 -6.28 7.38 31.01
C MET A 1 -5.10 6.41 30.90
N ARG A 2 -4.45 6.28 29.72
CA ARG A 2 -3.06 6.72 29.43
C ARG A 2 -2.10 6.39 30.61
N LEU A 3 -0.95 5.72 30.45
CA LEU A 3 0.18 6.15 29.62
C LEU A 3 1.38 5.15 29.76
N GLN A 4 2.06 4.85 28.63
CA GLN A 4 3.54 4.67 28.42
C GLN A 4 4.34 3.44 28.94
N THR A 5 4.84 2.55 28.04
CA THR A 5 6.22 2.44 27.41
C THR A 5 7.23 1.64 28.25
N LEU A 6 8.19 0.80 27.78
CA LEU A 6 8.94 0.71 26.52
C LEU A 6 9.78 -0.62 26.49
N ALA A 7 10.11 -1.08 25.27
CA ALA A 7 11.39 -1.64 24.80
C ALA A 7 11.91 -3.05 25.17
N LEU A 8 11.78 -3.95 24.17
CA LEU A 8 12.80 -4.83 23.55
C LEU A 8 14.26 -4.77 24.05
N ALA A 9 14.87 -5.94 24.29
CA ALA A 9 16.20 -6.31 23.78
C ALA A 9 16.48 -7.80 24.08
N ILE A 10 16.34 -8.69 23.08
CA ILE A 10 16.86 -10.06 23.17
C ILE A 10 18.31 -10.04 22.67
N LEU A 11 19.18 -10.40 23.60
CA LEU A 11 20.62 -10.35 23.58
C LEU A 11 21.23 -11.33 22.56
N PHE A 12 22.15 -10.79 21.77
CA PHE A 12 23.09 -11.49 20.90
C PHE A 12 24.06 -12.34 21.75
N VAL A 13 24.25 -13.63 21.43
CA VAL A 13 25.38 -14.41 21.95
C VAL A 13 26.09 -15.13 20.80
N MET A 14 27.39 -14.93 20.80
CA MET A 14 28.36 -15.11 19.74
C MET A 14 29.18 -16.39 19.98
N ASN A 15 29.82 -16.87 18.91
CA ASN A 15 30.99 -17.76 18.83
C ASN A 15 30.78 -19.29 18.90
N ILE A 16 31.15 -19.94 17.80
CA ILE A 16 32.11 -21.06 17.85
C ILE A 16 33.19 -20.82 16.79
N VAL A 17 34.44 -20.80 17.26
CA VAL A 17 35.71 -20.71 16.54
C VAL A 17 36.07 -22.07 15.93
N THR A 18 36.62 -22.09 14.71
CA THR A 18 37.33 -23.25 14.11
C THR A 18 38.69 -22.83 13.54
N PRO A 19 39.77 -23.62 13.74
CA PRO A 19 41.14 -23.28 13.28
C PRO A 19 41.39 -23.60 11.79
N PRO A 20 42.45 -23.04 11.17
CA PRO A 20 42.70 -23.16 9.74
C PRO A 20 43.52 -24.41 9.38
N VAL A 21 43.17 -25.07 8.28
CA VAL A 21 43.97 -26.13 7.63
C VAL A 21 44.72 -25.50 6.46
N PRO A 22 46.06 -25.67 6.33
CA PRO A 22 46.79 -25.22 5.15
C PRO A 22 46.79 -26.34 4.10
N LEU A 23 46.19 -26.09 2.93
CA LEU A 23 46.36 -26.94 1.76
C LEU A 23 47.08 -26.17 0.66
N LEU A 24 48.25 -26.70 0.30
CA LEU A 24 49.15 -26.29 -0.76
C LEU A 24 48.47 -26.29 -2.15
N GLY A 25 48.62 -25.19 -2.87
CA GLY A 25 48.75 -25.16 -4.33
C GLY A 25 47.48 -25.23 -5.18
N GLN A 26 46.89 -24.07 -5.50
CA GLN A 26 46.12 -23.88 -6.73
C GLN A 26 46.60 -22.62 -7.47
N PRO A 27 46.85 -22.68 -8.79
CA PRO A 27 47.21 -21.52 -9.60
C PRO A 27 46.04 -20.55 -9.67
N SER A 28 46.30 -19.29 -9.35
CA SER A 28 45.32 -18.22 -9.21
C SER A 28 44.64 -17.88 -10.55
N PRO A 29 43.30 -17.99 -10.68
CA PRO A 29 42.56 -17.11 -11.56
C PRO A 29 42.57 -15.71 -10.93
N GLN A 30 42.88 -14.71 -11.74
CA GLN A 30 42.98 -13.30 -11.35
C GLN A 30 41.84 -12.86 -10.41
N VAL A 31 42.22 -12.39 -9.23
CA VAL A 31 41.34 -11.69 -8.30
C VAL A 31 41.00 -10.35 -8.93
N VAL A 32 39.80 -10.24 -9.49
CA VAL A 32 39.19 -8.93 -9.73
C VAL A 32 38.92 -8.34 -8.34
N PRO A 33 39.49 -7.18 -7.97
CA PRO A 33 39.22 -6.58 -6.68
C PRO A 33 37.71 -6.32 -6.56
N PRO A 34 37.04 -6.68 -5.44
CA PRO A 34 35.69 -6.23 -5.14
C PRO A 34 35.75 -4.76 -4.73
N GLY A 35 36.12 -3.91 -5.67
CA GLY A 35 36.13 -2.46 -5.53
C GLY A 35 34.80 -1.92 -5.99
N ILE A 36 33.90 -1.67 -5.03
CA ILE A 36 32.79 -0.71 -5.14
C ILE A 36 32.03 -0.82 -6.47
N GLN A 37 31.17 -1.85 -6.58
CA GLN A 37 30.00 -1.72 -7.43
C GLN A 37 29.05 -0.73 -6.73
N GLY A 38 29.44 0.55 -6.71
CA GLY A 38 28.47 1.61 -6.51
C GLY A 38 27.50 1.48 -7.67
N SER A 39 26.23 1.23 -7.36
CA SER A 39 25.14 1.36 -8.33
C SER A 39 25.43 2.59 -9.20
N PRO A 40 25.45 2.47 -10.54
CA PRO A 40 25.72 3.62 -11.38
C PRO A 40 24.75 4.76 -10.99
N PRO A 41 25.16 6.04 -11.02
CA PRO A 41 24.32 7.19 -10.62
C PRO A 41 22.92 7.19 -11.28
N GLU A 42 22.81 6.54 -12.44
CA GLU A 42 21.57 6.31 -13.17
C GLU A 42 20.57 5.41 -12.43
N GLU A 43 21.02 4.40 -11.68
CA GLU A 43 20.17 3.48 -10.93
C GLU A 43 19.53 4.16 -9.71
N GLU A 44 20.29 5.01 -9.01
CA GLU A 44 19.79 5.80 -7.88
C GLU A 44 18.78 6.87 -8.36
N GLY A 45 19.04 7.51 -9.51
CA GLY A 45 18.09 8.42 -10.16
C GLY A 45 16.78 7.72 -10.55
N ARG A 46 16.86 6.51 -11.13
CA ARG A 46 15.68 5.71 -11.50
C ARG A 46 14.87 5.26 -10.29
N ALA A 47 15.52 4.79 -9.23
CA ALA A 47 14.85 4.38 -8.00
C ALA A 47 14.13 5.56 -7.32
N LYS A 48 14.72 6.77 -7.36
CA LYS A 48 14.07 7.97 -6.83
C LYS A 48 12.83 8.37 -7.65
N LEU A 49 12.94 8.34 -8.98
CA LEU A 49 11.80 8.61 -9.87
C LEU A 49 10.66 7.60 -9.65
N GLU A 50 10.97 6.31 -9.53
CA GLU A 50 9.98 5.27 -9.25
C GLU A 50 9.27 5.50 -7.92
N LYS A 51 10.03 5.85 -6.87
CA LYS A 51 9.47 6.16 -5.54
C LYS A 51 8.57 7.40 -5.57
N GLU A 52 8.95 8.45 -6.31
CA GLU A 52 8.14 9.65 -6.47
C GLU A 52 6.84 9.36 -7.22
N MET A 53 6.90 8.56 -8.28
CA MET A 53 5.74 8.09 -9.03
C MET A 53 4.79 7.26 -8.16
N ALA A 54 5.33 6.29 -7.40
CA ALA A 54 4.54 5.47 -6.48
C ALA A 54 3.86 6.31 -5.38
N LYS A 55 4.59 7.31 -4.84
CA LYS A 55 4.03 8.25 -3.86
C LYS A 55 2.87 9.05 -4.45
N LYS A 56 3.04 9.60 -5.65
CA LYS A 56 2.01 10.37 -6.35
C LYS A 56 0.77 9.51 -6.62
N ALA A 57 0.94 8.29 -7.15
CA ALA A 57 -0.16 7.37 -7.39
C ALA A 57 -0.93 7.02 -6.10
N ASN A 58 -0.23 6.84 -4.98
CA ASN A 58 -0.89 6.58 -3.70
C ASN A 58 -1.67 7.80 -3.19
N GLN A 59 -1.14 9.02 -3.37
CA GLN A 59 -1.84 10.25 -3.02
C GLN A 59 -3.11 10.46 -3.85
N GLU A 60 -3.02 10.25 -5.16
CA GLU A 60 -4.16 10.33 -6.08
C GLU A 60 -5.24 9.31 -5.69
N ARG A 61 -4.85 8.06 -5.43
CA ARG A 61 -5.77 7.01 -4.94
C ARG A 61 -6.47 7.41 -3.64
N HIS A 62 -5.75 8.04 -2.71
CA HIS A 62 -6.32 8.50 -1.45
C HIS A 62 -7.34 9.64 -1.66
N ALA A 63 -7.04 10.57 -2.56
CA ALA A 63 -7.95 11.66 -2.91
C ALA A 63 -9.23 11.13 -3.58
N ASP A 64 -9.07 10.18 -4.50
CA ASP A 64 -10.16 9.47 -5.16
C ASP A 64 -11.06 8.74 -4.16
N LEU A 65 -10.45 7.97 -3.24
CA LEU A 65 -11.17 7.27 -2.19
C LEU A 65 -12.00 8.24 -1.35
N LYS A 66 -11.40 9.35 -0.91
CA LYS A 66 -12.11 10.35 -0.11
C LYS A 66 -13.34 10.90 -0.86
N ARG A 67 -13.14 11.30 -2.12
CA ARG A 67 -14.23 11.84 -2.95
C ARG A 67 -15.33 10.81 -3.17
N ASP A 68 -14.96 9.56 -3.45
CA ASP A 68 -15.92 8.49 -3.71
C ASP A 68 -16.68 8.11 -2.44
N THR A 69 -16.05 8.10 -1.26
CA THR A 69 -16.73 7.88 0.02
C THR A 69 -17.66 9.03 0.40
N ASP A 70 -17.28 10.28 0.13
CA ASP A 70 -18.14 11.44 0.37
C ASP A 70 -19.41 11.36 -0.51
N LYS A 71 -19.24 10.97 -1.78
CA LYS A 71 -20.36 10.76 -2.70
C LYS A 71 -21.25 9.59 -2.27
N LEU A 72 -20.67 8.51 -1.75
CA LEU A 72 -21.41 7.36 -1.24
C LEU A 72 -22.27 7.76 -0.04
N LEU A 73 -21.71 8.51 0.91
CA LEU A 73 -22.45 9.04 2.05
C LEU A 73 -23.62 9.93 1.61
N LYS A 74 -23.39 10.81 0.64
CA LYS A 74 -24.44 11.68 0.09
C LYS A 74 -25.58 10.87 -0.54
N LEU A 75 -25.25 9.92 -1.43
CA LEU A 75 -26.27 9.10 -2.09
C LEU A 75 -27.04 8.24 -1.10
N ALA A 76 -26.37 7.68 -0.10
CA ALA A 76 -27.03 6.90 0.95
C ALA A 76 -27.99 7.76 1.79
N THR A 77 -27.59 9.00 2.10
CA THR A 77 -28.44 9.97 2.81
C THR A 77 -29.67 10.33 1.98
N GLU A 78 -29.47 10.65 0.71
CA GLU A 78 -30.59 10.92 -0.23
C GLU A 78 -31.52 9.71 -0.32
N LEU A 79 -30.98 8.49 -0.47
CA LEU A 79 -31.76 7.26 -0.56
C LEU A 79 -32.62 7.08 0.69
N LYS A 80 -32.05 7.29 1.88
CA LYS A 80 -32.78 7.26 3.13
C LYS A 80 -33.91 8.28 3.14
N GLU A 81 -33.64 9.54 2.79
CA GLU A 81 -34.68 10.58 2.76
C GLU A 81 -35.82 10.24 1.79
N TYR A 82 -35.50 9.66 0.64
CA TYR A 82 -36.51 9.20 -0.30
C TYR A 82 -37.37 8.11 0.33
N VAL A 83 -36.76 7.09 0.94
CA VAL A 83 -37.49 6.01 1.61
C VAL A 83 -38.35 6.55 2.75
N ASP A 84 -37.83 7.45 3.58
CA ASP A 84 -38.57 8.05 4.71
C ASP A 84 -39.78 8.88 4.22
N LYS A 85 -39.70 9.49 3.03
CA LYS A 85 -40.78 10.27 2.40
C LYS A 85 -41.71 9.43 1.51
N SER A 86 -41.33 8.20 1.19
CA SER A 86 -42.10 7.31 0.30
C SER A 86 -43.01 6.40 1.12
N ASN A 87 -44.27 6.24 0.70
CA ASN A 87 -45.15 5.21 1.25
C ASN A 87 -44.91 3.85 0.54
N GLU A 88 -45.39 2.75 1.14
CA GLU A 88 -45.15 1.35 0.73
C GLU A 88 -45.36 1.05 -0.77
N ASN A 89 -46.14 1.87 -1.50
CA ASN A 89 -46.47 1.70 -2.91
C ASN A 89 -45.72 2.64 -3.88
N VAL A 90 -44.71 3.41 -3.44
CA VAL A 90 -44.04 4.44 -4.28
C VAL A 90 -42.52 4.31 -4.31
N LEU A 91 -41.99 3.09 -4.41
CA LEU A 91 -40.58 2.91 -4.75
C LEU A 91 -40.37 3.30 -6.23
N SER A 92 -40.08 4.57 -6.49
CA SER A 92 -39.92 5.05 -7.86
C SER A 92 -38.68 4.45 -8.53
N LEU A 93 -38.71 4.33 -9.86
CA LEU A 93 -37.55 3.91 -10.66
C LEU A 93 -36.28 4.75 -10.37
N ASN A 94 -36.45 5.99 -9.91
CA ASN A 94 -35.32 6.84 -9.52
C ASN A 94 -34.63 6.38 -8.23
N VAL A 95 -35.39 5.83 -7.27
CA VAL A 95 -34.84 5.26 -6.01
C VAL A 95 -34.02 4.01 -6.32
N LEU A 96 -34.53 3.15 -7.20
CA LEU A 96 -33.80 1.95 -7.64
C LEU A 96 -32.49 2.32 -8.35
N LYS A 97 -32.51 3.28 -9.28
CA LYS A 97 -31.30 3.78 -9.94
C LYS A 97 -30.27 4.35 -8.96
N LYS A 98 -30.72 5.05 -7.90
CA LYS A 98 -29.82 5.55 -6.84
C LYS A 98 -29.17 4.40 -6.06
N ALA A 99 -29.94 3.35 -5.74
CA ALA A 99 -29.41 2.16 -5.08
C ALA A 99 -28.34 1.45 -5.93
N GLU A 100 -28.59 1.27 -7.23
CA GLU A 100 -27.60 0.70 -8.17
C GLU A 100 -26.33 1.57 -8.26
N GLN A 101 -26.47 2.90 -8.23
CA GLN A 101 -25.31 3.80 -8.22
C GLN A 101 -24.49 3.65 -6.93
N ILE A 102 -25.15 3.49 -5.78
CA ILE A 102 -24.47 3.22 -4.51
C ILE A 102 -23.70 1.90 -4.59
N GLU A 103 -24.32 0.83 -5.10
CA GLU A 103 -23.67 -0.47 -5.26
C GLU A 103 -22.40 -0.39 -6.11
N LYS A 104 -22.49 0.23 -7.28
CA LYS A 104 -21.34 0.41 -8.19
C LYS A 104 -20.23 1.23 -7.54
N LEU A 105 -20.59 2.31 -6.84
CA LEU A 105 -19.63 3.17 -6.16
C LEU A 105 -18.97 2.44 -4.99
N ALA A 106 -19.74 1.69 -4.19
CA ALA A 106 -19.22 0.89 -3.09
C ALA A 106 -18.23 -0.17 -3.58
N HIS A 107 -18.52 -0.83 -4.71
CA HIS A 107 -17.61 -1.77 -5.33
C HIS A 107 -16.30 -1.11 -5.76
N SER A 108 -16.40 0.05 -6.42
CA SER A 108 -15.23 0.82 -6.85
C SER A 108 -14.36 1.28 -5.66
N VAL A 109 -14.97 1.77 -4.58
CA VAL A 109 -14.26 2.15 -3.35
C VAL A 109 -13.51 0.96 -2.76
N LYS A 110 -14.17 -0.21 -2.63
CA LYS A 110 -13.54 -1.44 -2.14
C LYS A 110 -12.33 -1.83 -2.99
N ASP A 111 -12.44 -1.76 -4.30
CA ASP A 111 -11.34 -2.14 -5.19
C ASP A 111 -10.17 -1.15 -5.12
N LYS A 112 -10.44 0.16 -5.04
CA LYS A 112 -9.41 1.18 -4.81
C LYS A 112 -8.72 1.01 -3.45
N MET A 113 -9.42 0.52 -2.42
CA MET A 113 -8.84 0.27 -1.10
C MET A 113 -7.83 -0.87 -1.09
N LYS A 114 -8.03 -1.92 -1.91
CA LYS A 114 -7.11 -3.07 -2.02
C LYS A 114 -5.70 -2.67 -2.43
N GLY A 115 -5.56 -1.56 -3.16
CA GLY A 115 -4.27 -1.05 -3.62
C GLY A 115 -3.82 -1.64 -4.94
N PRO A 116 -2.68 -1.17 -5.46
CA PRO A 116 -2.11 -1.71 -6.69
C PRO A 116 -1.77 -3.19 -6.47
N ASN A 117 -2.29 -4.06 -7.35
CA ASN A 117 -1.90 -5.48 -7.42
C ASN A 117 -0.57 -5.60 -8.18
#